data_AF-A0A975BBW3-F1
#
_entry.id   AF-A0A975BBW3-F1
#
_cell.length_a   1.000
_cell.length_b   1.000
_cell.length_c   1.000
_cell.angle_alpha   90.00
_cell.angle_beta   90.00
_cell.angle_gamma   90.00
#
_symmetry.space_group_name_H-M   'P 1'
#
loop_
_entity.id
_entity.type
_entity.pdbx_description
1 polymer ?
#
loop_
_entity_poly.entity_id
_entity_poly.type
_entity_poly.pdbx_seq_one_letter_code
_entity_poly.pdbx_strand_id
1 'polypeptide(L)'
;MKGYTPEELFDRLVTKENFLLLDVRNETEFGRFKVEGPYPFDMMNLPYMDFMEWEDESVKKVPDTKPISIVCAKEGSAKYVGEILVNHGFKDVEYLMGGIKSWGNMLTPVLINKEDNYEFYQFIRPGKASCSYGLVCGKEMMVFDPAKNISAYQEFAEKAGAVIIKTFETHRQADYISGSFGLNQKTGADILASEHDFGPAKFAYTPVKDQDVYRFSNNGPQVKAIHTPGHTPGSTCYLIDEKYLVSGDTVFIHSIGRPDLGGQAEDWAKLLFNTIQNKVLKWDDETIILPGHYMDWKEADNRLAFAASIGKIKEINAGIYNINDEKKFIEYIKENMRPQPEEYAKIREINANLAQADDETLDILDLGKNECAASAS
;
A
#
# COMPACT_ATOMS: atom_id res chain seq x y z
N MET A 1 31.33 2.06 8.89
CA MET A 1 29.99 2.27 8.30
C MET A 1 29.42 0.93 7.88
N LYS A 2 28.17 0.63 8.25
CA LYS A 2 27.46 -0.62 7.88
C LYS A 2 26.19 -0.31 7.09
N GLY A 3 25.70 -1.26 6.29
CA GLY A 3 24.37 -1.15 5.68
C GLY A 3 23.28 -1.64 6.65
N TYR A 4 22.08 -1.09 6.55
CA TYR A 4 20.87 -1.60 7.20
C TYR A 4 19.75 -1.84 6.18
N THR A 5 18.82 -2.74 6.48
CA THR A 5 17.70 -3.10 5.62
C THR A 5 16.48 -2.21 5.90
N PRO A 6 15.50 -2.10 4.98
CA PRO A 6 14.27 -1.35 5.26
C PRO A 6 13.45 -1.97 6.42
N GLU A 7 13.53 -3.27 6.65
CA GLU A 7 12.91 -3.94 7.81
C GLU A 7 13.55 -3.49 9.12
N GLU A 8 14.90 -3.44 9.19
CA GLU A 8 15.60 -2.90 10.36
C GLU A 8 15.24 -1.42 10.61
N LEU A 9 15.07 -0.63 9.54
CA LEU A 9 14.58 0.75 9.67
C LEU A 9 13.16 0.79 10.23
N PHE A 10 12.25 -0.04 9.71
CA PHE A 10 10.87 -0.10 10.19
C PHE A 10 10.81 -0.52 11.66
N ASP A 11 11.58 -1.55 12.05
CA ASP A 11 11.65 -2.03 13.43
C ASP A 11 12.04 -0.89 14.38
N ARG A 12 13.05 -0.08 14.04
CA ARG A 12 13.45 1.09 14.84
C ARG A 12 12.36 2.14 14.97
N LEU A 13 11.65 2.41 13.88
CA LEU A 13 10.53 3.36 13.87
C LEU A 13 9.39 2.88 14.78
N VAL A 14 9.15 1.57 14.84
CA VAL A 14 8.14 0.94 15.70
C VAL A 14 8.61 0.87 17.16
N THR A 15 9.86 0.51 17.42
CA THR A 15 10.43 0.38 18.77
C THR A 15 10.85 1.71 19.38
N LYS A 16 10.73 2.82 18.63
CA LYS A 16 11.07 4.19 19.05
C LYS A 16 12.54 4.30 19.46
N GLU A 17 13.41 3.62 18.72
CA GLU A 17 14.86 3.74 18.93
C GLU A 17 15.30 5.20 18.70
N ASN A 18 16.29 5.65 19.48
CA ASN A 18 16.81 7.01 19.38
C ASN A 18 17.91 7.05 18.31
N PHE A 19 17.58 7.51 17.11
CA PHE A 19 18.50 7.72 16.00
C PHE A 19 18.10 8.96 15.19
N LEU A 20 19.02 9.45 14.35
CA LEU A 20 18.75 10.48 13.36
C LEU A 20 18.67 9.81 11.98
N LEU A 21 17.55 9.99 11.28
CA LEU A 21 17.47 9.67 9.86
C LEU A 21 17.94 10.88 9.04
N LEU A 22 19.12 10.79 8.44
CA LEU A 22 19.67 11.81 7.55
C LEU A 22 19.34 11.47 6.09
N ASP A 23 18.43 12.22 5.49
CA ASP A 23 18.11 12.12 4.07
C ASP A 23 19.02 13.04 3.25
N VAL A 24 19.83 12.47 2.37
CA VAL A 24 20.81 13.22 1.56
C VAL A 24 20.36 13.44 0.12
N ARG A 25 19.09 13.18 -0.20
CA ARG A 25 18.51 13.53 -1.51
C ARG A 25 18.31 15.04 -1.60
N ASN A 26 18.09 15.53 -2.83
CA ASN A 26 17.73 16.93 -3.00
C ASN A 26 16.33 17.21 -2.40
N GLU A 27 16.06 18.48 -2.11
CA GLU A 27 14.81 18.90 -1.45
C GLU A 27 13.55 18.52 -2.23
N THR A 28 13.62 18.46 -3.56
CA THR A 28 12.48 18.08 -4.40
C THR A 28 12.15 16.60 -4.25
N GLU A 29 13.15 15.72 -4.31
CA GLU A 29 12.97 14.28 -4.11
C GLU A 29 12.53 13.96 -2.68
N PHE A 30 13.13 14.64 -1.70
CA PHE A 30 12.74 14.53 -0.29
C PHE A 30 11.30 15.00 -0.07
N GLY A 31 10.90 16.11 -0.67
CA GLY A 31 9.55 16.64 -0.57
C GLY A 31 8.47 15.71 -1.13
N ARG A 32 8.79 14.95 -2.19
CA ARG A 32 7.85 14.03 -2.86
C ARG A 32 7.62 12.73 -2.10
N PHE A 33 8.65 12.18 -1.47
CA PHE A 33 8.56 10.89 -0.80
C PHE A 33 9.50 10.83 0.38
N LYS A 34 8.96 10.65 1.59
CA LYS A 34 9.72 10.60 2.85
C LYS A 34 9.57 9.24 3.51
N VAL A 35 10.54 8.89 4.36
CA VAL A 35 10.34 7.81 5.33
C VAL A 35 9.32 8.29 6.36
N GLU A 36 8.36 7.45 6.69
CA GLU A 36 7.35 7.74 7.69
C GLU A 36 7.12 6.50 8.55
N GLY A 37 6.71 6.70 9.80
CA GLY A 37 6.50 5.61 10.72
C GLY A 37 5.34 5.89 11.68
N PRO A 38 4.97 4.89 12.48
CA PRO A 38 3.84 5.00 13.41
C PRO A 38 4.07 5.98 14.56
N TYR A 39 5.33 6.33 14.84
CA TYR A 39 5.69 7.22 15.93
C TYR A 39 6.63 8.33 15.46
N PRO A 40 6.65 9.49 16.15
CA PRO A 40 7.61 10.56 15.86
C PRO A 40 9.06 10.08 16.04
N PHE A 41 9.93 10.52 15.14
CA PHE A 41 11.37 10.27 15.16
C PHE A 41 12.12 11.45 14.54
N ASP A 42 13.43 11.52 14.77
CA ASP A 42 14.24 12.63 14.25
C ASP A 42 14.66 12.37 12.80
N MET A 43 14.30 13.31 11.93
CA MET A 43 14.66 13.29 10.52
C MET A 43 15.18 14.67 10.09
N MET A 44 16.24 14.66 9.28
CA MET A 44 16.82 15.85 8.67
C MET A 44 17.06 15.60 7.19
N ASN A 45 16.83 16.62 6.34
CA ASN A 45 17.27 16.61 4.95
C ASN A 45 18.45 17.56 4.77
N LEU A 46 19.57 17.02 4.29
CA LEU A 46 20.77 17.79 3.92
C LEU A 46 21.35 17.19 2.64
N PRO A 47 21.15 17.83 1.47
CA PRO A 47 21.53 17.24 0.18
C PRO A 47 22.99 16.83 0.11
N TYR A 48 23.29 15.70 -0.54
CA TYR A 48 24.67 15.21 -0.67
C TYR A 48 25.60 16.19 -1.41
N MET A 49 25.04 17.04 -2.28
CA MET A 49 25.80 18.08 -2.98
C MET A 49 26.39 19.11 -2.00
N ASP A 50 25.69 19.40 -0.90
CA ASP A 50 26.21 20.31 0.14
C ASP A 50 27.47 19.72 0.79
N PHE A 51 27.52 18.40 1.00
CA PHE A 51 28.72 17.73 1.51
C PHE A 51 29.86 17.71 0.50
N MET A 52 29.58 17.71 -0.80
CA MET A 52 30.60 17.78 -1.85
C MET A 52 31.20 19.18 -1.99
N GLU A 53 30.38 20.23 -1.85
CA GLU A 53 30.81 21.61 -2.05
C GLU A 53 31.31 22.28 -0.77
N TRP A 54 30.69 21.97 0.37
CA TRP A 54 30.84 22.64 1.66
C TRP A 54 30.94 21.61 2.79
N GLU A 55 31.95 20.74 2.73
CA GLU A 55 32.09 19.56 3.61
C GLU A 55 32.08 19.95 5.10
N ASP A 56 33.00 20.81 5.53
CA ASP A 56 33.13 21.24 6.93
C ASP A 56 31.87 21.92 7.47
N GLU A 57 31.23 22.78 6.66
CA GLU A 57 29.98 23.45 7.03
C GLU A 57 28.81 22.48 7.13
N SER A 58 28.74 21.51 6.22
CA SER A 58 27.67 20.50 6.19
C SER A 58 27.79 19.53 7.36
N VAL A 59 28.99 19.06 7.66
CA VAL A 59 29.25 18.19 8.82
C VAL A 59 28.83 18.86 10.13
N LYS A 60 29.13 20.15 10.32
CA LYS A 60 28.74 20.91 11.52
C LYS A 60 27.23 21.01 11.74
N LYS A 61 26.42 20.85 10.68
CA LYS A 61 24.95 20.87 10.78
C LYS A 61 24.40 19.53 11.28
N VAL A 62 25.16 18.44 11.17
CA VAL A 62 24.71 17.09 11.54
C VAL A 62 24.97 16.84 13.03
N PRO A 63 23.93 16.57 13.85
CA PRO A 63 24.12 16.22 15.25
C PRO A 63 24.88 14.90 15.42
N ASP A 64 25.90 14.89 16.29
CA ASP A 64 26.71 13.71 16.63
C ASP A 64 26.25 13.01 17.93
N THR A 65 25.10 13.41 18.47
CA THR A 65 24.58 12.98 19.78
C THR A 65 23.86 11.63 19.78
N LYS A 66 23.62 11.05 18.61
CA LYS A 66 22.90 9.78 18.42
C LYS A 66 23.37 9.05 17.14
N PRO A 67 23.07 7.76 17.00
CA PRO A 67 23.33 7.02 15.76
C PRO A 67 22.70 7.69 14.54
N ILE A 68 23.40 7.65 13.40
CA ILE A 68 22.99 8.27 12.15
C ILE A 68 22.73 7.20 11.11
N SER A 69 21.47 7.14 10.66
CA SER A 69 21.03 6.30 9.58
C SER A 69 20.84 7.17 8.34
N ILE A 70 21.61 6.92 7.27
CA ILE A 70 21.61 7.76 6.07
C ILE A 70 20.77 7.11 4.97
N VAL A 71 19.89 7.90 4.35
CA VAL A 71 19.09 7.48 3.19
C VAL A 71 19.36 8.35 1.97
N CYS A 72 19.46 7.73 0.80
CA CYS A 72 19.47 8.42 -0.50
C CYS A 72 18.63 7.67 -1.53
N ALA A 73 18.70 8.02 -2.82
CA ALA A 73 17.89 7.37 -3.85
C ALA A 73 18.21 5.87 -4.04
N LYS A 74 19.49 5.50 -4.22
CA LYS A 74 19.91 4.10 -4.47
C LYS A 74 20.87 3.51 -3.43
N GLU A 75 21.75 4.35 -2.85
CA GLU A 75 22.66 4.13 -1.69
C GLU A 75 24.02 4.85 -1.87
N GLY A 76 24.44 5.12 -3.12
CA GLY A 76 25.77 5.69 -3.42
C GLY A 76 26.06 7.00 -2.70
N SER A 77 25.15 7.97 -2.79
CA SER A 77 25.29 9.25 -2.07
C SER A 77 25.27 9.06 -0.55
N ALA A 78 24.52 8.09 -0.03
CA ALA A 78 24.47 7.81 1.41
C ALA A 78 25.80 7.23 1.90
N LYS A 79 26.43 6.35 1.11
CA LYS A 79 27.78 5.83 1.38
C LYS A 79 28.81 6.96 1.36
N TYR A 80 28.77 7.82 0.34
CA TYR A 80 29.69 8.96 0.21
C TYR A 80 29.60 9.92 1.42
N VAL A 81 28.39 10.37 1.77
CA VAL A 81 28.19 11.24 2.94
C VAL A 81 28.58 10.50 4.23
N GLY A 82 28.28 9.21 4.34
CA GLY A 82 28.64 8.42 5.51
C GLY A 82 30.16 8.28 5.69
N GLU A 83 30.94 8.17 4.62
CA GLU A 83 32.41 8.20 4.67
C GLU A 83 32.94 9.56 5.15
N ILE A 84 32.36 10.67 4.68
CA ILE A 84 32.70 12.02 5.16
C ILE A 84 32.45 12.14 6.67
N LEU A 85 31.27 11.71 7.15
CA LEU A 85 30.94 11.77 8.57
C LEU A 85 31.89 10.90 9.41
N VAL A 86 32.21 9.68 8.96
CA VAL A 86 33.17 8.81 9.64
C VAL A 86 34.57 9.44 9.71
N ASN A 87 35.03 10.08 8.63
CA ASN A 87 36.31 10.79 8.60
C ASN A 87 36.33 12.00 9.56
N HIS A 88 35.16 12.58 9.83
CA HIS A 88 34.96 13.64 10.82
C HIS A 88 34.68 13.14 12.25
N GLY A 89 34.87 11.84 12.52
CA GLY A 89 34.84 11.28 13.86
C GLY A 89 33.47 10.75 14.32
N PHE A 90 32.45 10.75 13.45
CA PHE A 90 31.18 10.11 13.75
C PHE A 90 31.35 8.58 13.80
N LYS A 91 30.86 7.94 14.86
CA LYS A 91 31.13 6.51 15.13
C LYS A 91 30.03 5.59 14.63
N ASP A 92 28.78 5.97 14.85
CA ASP A 92 27.60 5.15 14.59
C ASP A 92 26.90 5.63 13.31
N VAL A 93 27.56 5.42 12.17
CA VAL A 93 27.06 5.81 10.85
C VAL A 93 26.76 4.57 10.02
N GLU A 94 25.57 4.54 9.45
CA GLU A 94 25.07 3.46 8.61
C GLU A 94 24.22 4.01 7.46
N TYR A 95 23.94 3.18 6.45
CA TYR A 95 23.17 3.60 5.27
C TYR A 95 22.10 2.58 4.88
N LEU A 96 20.98 3.05 4.34
CA LEU A 96 19.91 2.18 3.85
C LEU A 96 20.36 1.45 2.57
N MET A 97 20.42 0.13 2.64
CA MET A 97 20.75 -0.72 1.50
C MET A 97 19.66 -0.59 0.41
N GLY A 98 20.08 -0.36 -0.84
CA GLY A 98 19.16 -0.11 -1.96
C GLY A 98 18.47 1.26 -1.92
N GLY A 99 18.81 2.12 -0.95
CA GLY A 99 18.27 3.48 -0.82
C GLY A 99 16.77 3.50 -0.55
N ILE A 100 16.14 4.66 -0.70
CA ILE A 100 14.72 4.83 -0.38
C ILE A 100 13.79 4.00 -1.26
N LYS A 101 14.30 3.46 -2.38
CA LYS A 101 13.57 2.49 -3.20
C LYS A 101 13.28 1.20 -2.45
N SER A 102 14.21 0.71 -1.63
CA SER A 102 13.99 -0.50 -0.83
C SER A 102 12.93 -0.25 0.25
N TRP A 103 12.97 0.92 0.89
CA TRP A 103 11.92 1.39 1.80
C TRP A 103 10.55 1.45 1.12
N GLY A 104 10.50 2.02 -0.09
CA GLY A 104 9.28 2.07 -0.90
C GLY A 104 8.68 0.71 -1.20
N ASN A 105 9.47 -0.35 -1.29
CA ASN A 105 9.04 -1.70 -1.66
C ASN A 105 8.92 -2.68 -0.48
N MET A 106 9.25 -2.23 0.74
CA MET A 106 9.22 -3.06 1.93
C MET A 106 7.78 -3.46 2.26
N LEU A 107 7.58 -4.74 2.60
CA LEU A 107 6.31 -5.29 3.07
C LEU A 107 6.52 -5.92 4.45
N THR A 108 5.71 -5.51 5.42
CA THR A 108 5.72 -6.08 6.77
C THR A 108 4.40 -6.80 7.05
N PRO A 109 4.42 -8.13 7.31
CA PRO A 109 3.21 -8.88 7.61
C PRO A 109 2.79 -8.67 9.07
N VAL A 110 1.51 -8.37 9.26
CA VAL A 110 0.84 -8.31 10.56
C VAL A 110 -0.26 -9.38 10.59
N LEU A 111 -0.29 -10.19 11.65
CA LEU A 111 -1.31 -11.22 11.84
C LEU A 111 -2.66 -10.57 12.23
N ILE A 112 -3.66 -10.72 11.36
CA ILE A 112 -5.03 -10.24 11.59
C ILE A 112 -5.84 -11.27 12.36
N ASN A 113 -5.79 -12.54 11.93
CA ASN A 113 -6.49 -13.64 12.57
C ASN A 113 -5.71 -14.95 12.47
N LYS A 114 -5.89 -15.81 13.47
CA LYS A 114 -5.37 -17.18 13.49
C LYS A 114 -6.42 -18.11 14.08
N GLU A 115 -6.95 -18.99 13.23
CA GLU A 115 -7.83 -20.08 13.61
C GLU A 115 -7.09 -21.41 13.47
N ASP A 116 -7.71 -22.51 13.92
CA ASP A 116 -7.13 -23.86 13.85
C ASP A 116 -6.75 -24.29 12.43
N ASN A 117 -7.44 -23.77 11.41
CA ASN A 117 -7.30 -24.18 10.02
C ASN A 117 -6.75 -23.09 9.08
N TYR A 118 -6.68 -21.82 9.49
CA TYR A 118 -6.14 -20.76 8.63
C TYR A 118 -5.50 -19.62 9.43
N GLU A 119 -4.59 -18.92 8.76
CA GLU A 119 -3.99 -17.68 9.23
C GLU A 119 -4.24 -16.59 8.21
N PHE A 120 -4.59 -15.38 8.68
CA PHE A 120 -4.87 -14.25 7.85
C PHE A 120 -3.97 -13.08 8.20
N TYR A 121 -3.26 -12.57 7.20
CA TYR A 121 -2.22 -11.56 7.34
C TYR A 121 -2.54 -10.33 6.50
N GLN A 122 -2.22 -9.16 7.04
CA GLN A 122 -2.12 -7.90 6.32
C GLN A 122 -0.65 -7.61 6.07
N PHE A 123 -0.27 -7.40 4.83
CA PHE A 123 1.06 -6.96 4.43
C PHE A 123 1.02 -5.46 4.22
N ILE A 124 1.60 -4.73 5.16
CA ILE A 124 1.64 -3.28 5.15
C ILE A 124 2.85 -2.85 4.33
N ARG A 125 2.66 -1.86 3.45
CA ARG A 125 3.71 -1.21 2.67
C ARG A 125 3.91 0.23 3.16
N PRO A 126 4.74 0.47 4.20
CA PRO A 126 4.93 1.78 4.81
C PRO A 126 5.25 2.90 3.82
N GLY A 127 6.13 2.62 2.85
CA GLY A 127 6.54 3.59 1.84
C GLY A 127 5.45 3.96 0.82
N LYS A 128 4.36 3.20 0.73
CA LYS A 128 3.25 3.47 -0.20
C LYS A 128 1.96 3.89 0.50
N ALA A 129 1.90 3.64 1.80
CA ALA A 129 0.68 3.65 2.59
C ALA A 129 -0.42 2.73 1.99
N SER A 130 0.00 1.57 1.50
CA SER A 130 -0.88 0.54 0.94
C SER A 130 -0.84 -0.73 1.79
N CYS A 131 -1.91 -1.51 1.68
CA CYS A 131 -2.10 -2.80 2.32
C CYS A 131 -2.48 -3.84 1.27
N SER A 132 -1.84 -5.00 1.38
CA SER A 132 -2.21 -6.21 0.65
C SER A 132 -2.47 -7.31 1.68
N TYR A 133 -3.04 -8.44 1.26
CA TYR A 133 -3.48 -9.46 2.22
C TYR A 133 -3.06 -10.85 1.81
N GLY A 134 -2.82 -11.72 2.78
CA GLY A 134 -2.52 -13.13 2.55
C GLY A 134 -3.30 -14.03 3.47
N LEU A 135 -3.98 -15.01 2.89
CA LEU A 135 -4.78 -16.00 3.58
C LEU A 135 -4.12 -17.36 3.38
N VAL A 136 -3.54 -17.91 4.45
CA VAL A 136 -2.81 -19.17 4.46
C VAL A 136 -3.71 -20.27 5.04
N CYS A 137 -3.84 -21.38 4.32
CA CYS A 137 -4.57 -22.55 4.79
C CYS A 137 -3.86 -23.84 4.34
N GLY A 138 -3.36 -24.62 5.30
CA GLY A 138 -2.58 -25.82 5.02
C GLY A 138 -1.33 -25.50 4.19
N LYS A 139 -1.28 -25.97 2.95
CA LYS A 139 -0.15 -25.75 2.01
C LYS A 139 -0.46 -24.71 0.94
N GLU A 140 -1.52 -23.95 1.08
CA GLU A 140 -1.99 -23.01 0.07
C GLU A 140 -2.11 -21.61 0.65
N MET A 141 -1.83 -20.61 -0.19
CA MET A 141 -1.98 -19.21 0.12
C MET A 141 -2.75 -18.50 -1.00
N MET A 142 -3.74 -17.70 -0.61
CA MET A 142 -4.40 -16.72 -1.48
C MET A 142 -3.89 -15.33 -1.14
N VAL A 143 -3.61 -14.50 -2.14
CA VAL A 143 -3.09 -13.13 -1.95
C VAL A 143 -4.06 -12.12 -2.55
N PHE A 144 -4.31 -11.01 -1.87
CA PHE A 144 -5.19 -9.93 -2.33
C PHE A 144 -4.37 -8.67 -2.54
N ASP A 145 -4.54 -8.04 -3.70
CA ASP A 145 -3.86 -6.80 -4.11
C ASP A 145 -2.32 -6.86 -3.94
N PRO A 146 -1.64 -7.92 -4.44
CA PRO A 146 -0.19 -8.04 -4.27
C PRO A 146 0.56 -6.85 -4.89
N ALA A 147 1.57 -6.34 -4.20
CA ALA A 147 2.48 -5.32 -4.71
C ALA A 147 3.57 -5.92 -5.62
N LYS A 148 4.27 -5.07 -6.36
CA LYS A 148 5.37 -5.43 -7.28
C LYS A 148 6.45 -6.32 -6.66
N ASN A 149 6.75 -6.15 -5.37
CA ASN A 149 7.74 -6.94 -4.63
C ASN A 149 7.23 -8.37 -4.36
N ILE A 150 7.14 -9.17 -5.43
CA ILE A 150 6.55 -10.51 -5.36
C ILE A 150 7.36 -11.49 -4.51
N SER A 151 8.68 -11.29 -4.39
CA SER A 151 9.55 -12.15 -3.59
C SER A 151 9.17 -12.14 -2.12
N ALA A 152 8.70 -11.01 -1.57
CA ALA A 152 8.24 -10.94 -0.20
C ALA A 152 7.07 -11.91 0.07
N TYR A 153 6.10 -12.01 -0.84
CA TYR A 153 5.00 -12.97 -0.71
C TYR A 153 5.47 -14.41 -0.90
N GLN A 154 6.39 -14.66 -1.85
CA GLN A 154 6.92 -16.01 -2.10
C GLN A 154 7.72 -16.53 -0.90
N GLU A 155 8.61 -15.70 -0.34
CA GLU A 155 9.38 -16.04 0.86
C GLU A 155 8.48 -16.21 2.08
N PHE A 156 7.43 -15.40 2.21
CA PHE A 156 6.45 -15.57 3.27
C PHE A 156 5.70 -16.89 3.14
N ALA A 157 5.20 -17.21 1.94
CA ALA A 157 4.51 -18.47 1.66
C ALA A 157 5.41 -19.67 1.94
N GLU A 158 6.68 -19.62 1.51
CA GLU A 158 7.67 -20.67 1.76
C GLU A 158 7.91 -20.88 3.26
N LYS A 159 8.11 -19.80 4.03
CA LYS A 159 8.25 -19.85 5.50
C LYS A 159 7.01 -20.43 6.18
N ALA A 160 5.82 -20.18 5.63
CA ALA A 160 4.56 -20.75 6.10
C ALA A 160 4.31 -22.19 5.60
N GLY A 161 5.20 -22.76 4.78
CA GLY A 161 5.03 -24.10 4.20
C GLY A 161 3.92 -24.18 3.15
N ALA A 162 3.59 -23.05 2.52
CA ALA A 162 2.50 -22.90 1.56
C ALA A 162 2.99 -22.45 0.17
N VAL A 163 2.14 -22.63 -0.84
CA VAL A 163 2.32 -22.09 -2.20
C VAL A 163 1.19 -21.12 -2.53
N ILE A 164 1.52 -20.06 -3.26
CA ILE A 164 0.53 -19.08 -3.71
C ILE A 164 -0.25 -19.68 -4.89
N ILE A 165 -1.55 -19.92 -4.68
CA ILE A 165 -2.44 -20.58 -5.65
C ILE A 165 -3.33 -19.60 -6.41
N LYS A 166 -3.62 -18.44 -5.83
CA LYS A 166 -4.56 -17.43 -6.36
C LYS A 166 -4.15 -16.04 -5.92
N THR A 167 -4.27 -15.08 -6.84
CA THR A 167 -4.25 -13.65 -6.52
C THR A 167 -5.61 -13.05 -6.81
N PHE A 168 -6.04 -12.09 -6.00
CA PHE A 168 -7.29 -11.37 -6.14
C PHE A 168 -7.00 -9.90 -6.28
N GLU A 169 -7.44 -9.28 -7.38
CA GLU A 169 -7.42 -7.83 -7.54
C GLU A 169 -8.79 -7.27 -7.11
N THR A 170 -8.79 -6.32 -6.18
CA THR A 170 -10.01 -5.59 -5.81
C THR A 170 -10.43 -4.65 -6.93
N HIS A 171 -9.47 -4.06 -7.63
CA HIS A 171 -9.66 -3.19 -8.79
C HIS A 171 -8.35 -3.09 -9.58
N ARG A 172 -8.37 -2.48 -10.77
CA ARG A 172 -7.11 -2.21 -11.49
C ARG A 172 -6.39 -1.01 -10.86
N GLN A 173 -5.36 -1.33 -10.07
CA GLN A 173 -4.50 -0.39 -9.36
C GLN A 173 -3.96 0.71 -10.28
N ALA A 174 -3.93 1.94 -9.79
CA ALA A 174 -3.49 3.12 -10.53
C ALA A 174 -2.25 3.79 -9.93
N ASP A 175 -1.97 3.54 -8.66
CA ASP A 175 -0.92 4.21 -7.91
C ASP A 175 0.31 3.33 -7.69
N TYR A 176 0.18 2.00 -7.85
CA TYR A 176 1.30 1.05 -7.77
C TYR A 176 1.23 -0.04 -8.85
N ILE A 177 2.36 -0.71 -9.08
CA ILE A 177 2.47 -1.84 -10.00
C ILE A 177 2.00 -3.12 -9.30
N SER A 178 0.95 -3.75 -9.83
CA SER A 178 0.42 -5.01 -9.29
C SER A 178 1.41 -6.16 -9.47
N GLY A 179 1.54 -6.98 -8.43
CA GLY A 179 2.32 -8.21 -8.39
C GLY A 179 1.57 -9.42 -8.96
N SER A 180 0.28 -9.34 -9.28
CA SER A 180 -0.53 -10.49 -9.70
C SER A 180 0.02 -11.17 -10.94
N PHE A 181 0.40 -10.38 -11.96
CA PHE A 181 0.99 -10.92 -13.18
C PHE A 181 2.36 -11.59 -12.92
N GLY A 182 3.19 -10.97 -12.08
CA GLY A 182 4.48 -11.54 -11.69
C GLY A 182 4.34 -12.84 -10.91
N LEU A 183 3.41 -12.90 -9.95
CA LEU A 183 3.10 -14.11 -9.20
C LEU A 183 2.55 -15.22 -10.09
N ASN A 184 1.63 -14.92 -11.01
CA ASN A 184 1.16 -15.88 -12.01
C ASN A 184 2.32 -16.48 -12.82
N GLN A 185 3.24 -15.66 -13.32
CA GLN A 185 4.40 -16.14 -14.08
C GLN A 185 5.34 -17.03 -13.26
N LYS A 186 5.52 -16.73 -11.96
CA LYS A 186 6.48 -17.43 -11.10
C LYS A 186 5.90 -18.67 -10.43
N THR A 187 4.62 -18.68 -10.10
CA THR A 187 3.99 -19.75 -9.31
C THR A 187 2.89 -20.50 -10.05
N GLY A 188 2.37 -19.93 -11.16
CA GLY A 188 1.18 -20.44 -11.84
C GLY A 188 -0.13 -20.09 -11.15
N ALA A 189 -0.13 -19.19 -10.16
CA ALA A 189 -1.34 -18.76 -9.46
C ALA A 189 -2.37 -18.16 -10.42
N ASP A 190 -3.65 -18.49 -10.24
CA ASP A 190 -4.73 -17.85 -11.01
C ASP A 190 -4.85 -16.38 -10.61
N ILE A 191 -5.02 -15.48 -11.57
CA ILE A 191 -5.35 -14.08 -11.31
C ILE A 191 -6.86 -13.94 -11.35
N LEU A 192 -7.48 -13.50 -10.26
CA LEU A 192 -8.92 -13.28 -10.15
C LEU A 192 -9.20 -11.78 -10.13
N ALA A 193 -9.94 -11.30 -11.12
CA ALA A 193 -10.21 -9.87 -11.28
C ALA A 193 -11.54 -9.60 -12.00
N SER A 194 -12.12 -8.43 -11.80
CA SER A 194 -13.34 -8.03 -12.49
C SER A 194 -13.09 -7.69 -13.96
N GLU A 195 -13.91 -8.23 -14.86
CA GLU A 195 -13.86 -7.93 -16.30
C GLU A 195 -14.12 -6.44 -16.60
N HIS A 196 -14.83 -5.72 -15.72
CA HIS A 196 -15.09 -4.28 -15.89
C HIS A 196 -13.81 -3.43 -15.80
N ASP A 197 -12.77 -3.92 -15.13
CA ASP A 197 -11.46 -3.24 -15.02
C ASP A 197 -10.38 -3.92 -15.88
N PHE A 198 -10.41 -5.25 -15.97
CA PHE A 198 -9.39 -6.08 -16.62
C PHE A 198 -9.78 -6.58 -18.00
N GLY A 199 -10.97 -6.25 -18.52
CA GLY A 199 -11.38 -6.55 -19.91
C GLY A 199 -10.33 -6.18 -20.97
N PRO A 200 -9.67 -5.00 -20.87
CA PRO A 200 -8.59 -4.62 -21.78
C PRO A 200 -7.26 -5.36 -21.57
N ALA A 201 -7.09 -6.14 -20.50
CA ALA A 201 -5.81 -6.73 -20.12
C ALA A 201 -5.26 -7.67 -21.21
N LYS A 202 -3.93 -7.64 -21.38
CA LYS A 202 -3.19 -8.49 -22.34
C LYS A 202 -2.49 -9.65 -21.65
N PHE A 203 -3.18 -10.30 -20.72
CA PHE A 203 -2.79 -11.53 -20.06
C PHE A 203 -4.04 -12.31 -19.63
N ALA A 204 -3.87 -13.61 -19.33
CA ALA A 204 -4.97 -14.45 -18.88
C ALA A 204 -5.32 -14.15 -17.41
N TYR A 205 -6.61 -14.03 -17.12
CA TYR A 205 -7.17 -13.92 -15.77
C TYR A 205 -8.53 -14.62 -15.74
N THR A 206 -9.02 -14.92 -14.54
CA THR A 206 -10.35 -15.47 -14.28
C THR A 206 -11.30 -14.33 -13.91
N PRO A 207 -12.34 -14.05 -14.71
CA PRO A 207 -13.34 -13.03 -14.38
C PRO A 207 -14.09 -13.36 -13.09
N VAL A 208 -14.13 -12.41 -12.18
CA VAL A 208 -14.89 -12.49 -10.93
C VAL A 208 -16.26 -11.84 -11.11
N LYS A 209 -17.32 -12.49 -10.60
CA LYS A 209 -18.70 -11.98 -10.55
C LYS A 209 -19.16 -11.79 -9.11
N ASP A 210 -20.18 -10.95 -8.94
CA ASP A 210 -20.83 -10.76 -7.64
C ASP A 210 -21.34 -12.10 -7.10
N GLN A 211 -21.10 -12.35 -5.81
CA GLN A 211 -21.44 -13.58 -5.09
C GLN A 211 -20.63 -14.84 -5.45
N ASP A 212 -19.62 -14.77 -6.33
CA ASP A 212 -18.72 -15.90 -6.54
C ASP A 212 -18.00 -16.28 -5.23
N VAL A 213 -17.81 -17.58 -5.02
CA VAL A 213 -17.16 -18.12 -3.82
C VAL A 213 -15.95 -18.95 -4.21
N TYR A 214 -14.81 -18.60 -3.62
CA TYR A 214 -13.52 -19.24 -3.83
C TYR A 214 -13.07 -19.97 -2.56
N ARG A 215 -12.39 -21.11 -2.75
CA ARG A 215 -11.99 -22.02 -1.68
C ARG A 215 -10.59 -22.57 -1.92
N PHE A 216 -9.94 -22.94 -0.83
CA PHE A 216 -8.78 -23.82 -0.84
C PHE A 216 -9.14 -25.22 -1.34
N SER A 217 -8.14 -26.01 -1.74
CA SER A 217 -8.36 -27.38 -2.24
C SER A 217 -8.88 -28.34 -1.17
N ASN A 218 -8.62 -28.04 0.11
CA ASN A 218 -9.07 -28.83 1.26
C ASN A 218 -10.08 -28.05 2.12
N ASN A 219 -9.84 -27.98 3.42
CA ASN A 219 -10.60 -27.15 4.36
C ASN A 219 -10.13 -25.69 4.28
N GLY A 220 -10.85 -24.78 4.91
CA GLY A 220 -10.48 -23.37 5.01
C GLY A 220 -11.69 -22.44 4.96
N PRO A 221 -11.49 -21.14 5.22
CA PRO A 221 -12.53 -20.14 5.13
C PRO A 221 -12.94 -19.93 3.66
N GLN A 222 -14.17 -19.47 3.48
CA GLN A 222 -14.67 -19.06 2.16
C GLN A 222 -14.22 -17.64 1.84
N VAL A 223 -13.90 -17.39 0.57
CA VAL A 223 -13.67 -16.05 0.03
C VAL A 223 -14.80 -15.73 -0.93
N LYS A 224 -15.67 -14.79 -0.55
CA LYS A 224 -16.84 -14.41 -1.33
C LYS A 224 -16.64 -13.03 -1.97
N ALA A 225 -16.78 -12.95 -3.29
CA ALA A 225 -16.70 -11.70 -4.03
C ALA A 225 -18.00 -10.88 -3.90
N ILE A 226 -17.86 -9.58 -3.69
CA ILE A 226 -18.96 -8.60 -3.62
C ILE A 226 -18.59 -7.45 -4.56
N HIS A 227 -19.30 -7.30 -5.67
CA HIS A 227 -19.05 -6.23 -6.63
C HIS A 227 -19.46 -4.88 -6.02
N THR A 228 -18.54 -3.94 -5.95
CA THR A 228 -18.72 -2.64 -5.27
C THR A 228 -18.25 -1.49 -6.15
N PRO A 229 -18.87 -1.29 -7.33
CA PRO A 229 -18.43 -0.29 -8.29
C PRO A 229 -18.51 1.11 -7.68
N GLY A 230 -17.52 1.95 -7.99
CA GLY A 230 -17.46 3.30 -7.48
C GLY A 230 -16.10 3.91 -7.65
N HIS A 231 -15.10 3.41 -6.91
CA HIS A 231 -13.70 3.80 -7.11
C HIS A 231 -13.25 3.50 -8.55
N THR A 232 -13.57 2.29 -9.01
CA THR A 232 -13.57 1.89 -10.42
C THR A 232 -14.87 1.15 -10.76
N PRO A 233 -15.23 1.00 -12.05
CA PRO A 233 -16.35 0.17 -12.46
C PRO A 233 -16.22 -1.31 -12.07
N GLY A 234 -14.99 -1.84 -11.98
CA GLY A 234 -14.69 -3.21 -11.58
C GLY A 234 -14.39 -3.43 -10.10
N SER A 235 -14.45 -2.39 -9.27
CA SER A 235 -14.18 -2.48 -7.83
C SER A 235 -14.97 -3.63 -7.19
N THR A 236 -14.28 -4.50 -6.47
CA THR A 236 -14.79 -5.73 -5.87
C THR A 236 -14.18 -5.91 -4.48
N CYS A 237 -15.03 -6.07 -3.47
CA CYS A 237 -14.63 -6.43 -2.12
C CYS A 237 -14.64 -7.97 -1.96
N TYR A 238 -13.80 -8.49 -1.06
CA TYR A 238 -13.74 -9.92 -0.77
C TYR A 238 -14.05 -10.19 0.70
N LEU A 239 -15.18 -10.86 0.97
CA LEU A 239 -15.62 -11.26 2.30
C LEU A 239 -15.04 -12.63 2.64
N ILE A 240 -14.23 -12.67 3.68
CA ILE A 240 -13.52 -13.84 4.18
C ILE A 240 -14.15 -14.26 5.51
N ASP A 241 -14.54 -15.53 5.58
CA ASP A 241 -15.08 -16.15 6.80
C ASP A 241 -16.28 -15.40 7.41
N GLU A 242 -17.08 -14.76 6.53
CA GLU A 242 -18.25 -13.93 6.91
C GLU A 242 -17.93 -12.78 7.88
N LYS A 243 -16.65 -12.47 8.11
CA LYS A 243 -16.20 -11.57 9.17
C LYS A 243 -15.25 -10.49 8.70
N TYR A 244 -14.35 -10.81 7.79
CA TYR A 244 -13.30 -9.89 7.32
C TYR A 244 -13.56 -9.48 5.88
N LEU A 245 -13.63 -8.19 5.59
CA LEU A 245 -13.87 -7.67 4.26
C LEU A 245 -12.64 -6.92 3.75
N VAL A 246 -11.91 -7.52 2.81
CA VAL A 246 -10.91 -6.81 2.01
C VAL A 246 -11.67 -5.86 1.09
N SER A 247 -11.66 -4.56 1.41
CA SER A 247 -12.49 -3.55 0.75
C SER A 247 -11.82 -2.87 -0.45
N GLY A 248 -10.52 -3.12 -0.64
CA GLY A 248 -9.70 -2.37 -1.59
C GLY A 248 -9.89 -0.87 -1.36
N ASP A 249 -10.10 -0.14 -2.44
CA ASP A 249 -10.33 1.31 -2.38
C ASP A 249 -11.82 1.68 -2.42
N THR A 250 -12.73 0.75 -2.09
CA THR A 250 -14.16 1.07 -1.97
C THR A 250 -14.45 1.80 -0.65
N VAL A 251 -13.91 1.28 0.45
CA VAL A 251 -14.13 1.77 1.82
C VAL A 251 -12.80 1.88 2.54
N PHE A 252 -12.51 3.06 3.10
CA PHE A 252 -11.36 3.31 3.97
C PHE A 252 -11.80 3.48 5.43
N ILE A 253 -10.86 3.46 6.37
CA ILE A 253 -11.19 3.70 7.78
C ILE A 253 -11.62 5.16 7.98
N HIS A 254 -10.89 6.12 7.40
CA HIS A 254 -11.17 7.56 7.48
C HIS A 254 -11.57 8.22 6.14
N SER A 255 -12.23 7.49 5.22
CA SER A 255 -12.72 8.06 3.95
C SER A 255 -13.53 7.03 3.14
N ILE A 256 -13.80 7.35 1.86
CA ILE A 256 -14.28 6.48 0.79
C ILE A 256 -13.36 6.60 -0.43
N GLY A 257 -13.43 5.62 -1.33
CA GLY A 257 -12.76 5.65 -2.64
C GLY A 257 -13.06 6.90 -3.44
N ARG A 258 -12.05 7.50 -4.09
CA ARG A 258 -12.32 8.52 -5.11
C ARG A 258 -12.81 7.88 -6.41
N PRO A 259 -13.90 8.37 -7.02
CA PRO A 259 -14.46 7.80 -8.25
C PRO A 259 -13.93 8.47 -9.54
N ASP A 260 -12.80 9.18 -9.53
CA ASP A 260 -12.40 10.06 -10.65
C ASP A 260 -11.27 9.52 -11.54
N LEU A 261 -10.61 8.42 -11.16
CA LEU A 261 -9.37 7.94 -11.80
C LEU A 261 -9.51 7.51 -13.29
N GLY A 262 -10.74 7.45 -13.82
CA GLY A 262 -11.02 7.21 -15.24
C GLY A 262 -11.47 8.43 -16.04
N GLY A 263 -11.47 9.63 -15.46
CA GLY A 263 -11.98 10.84 -16.11
C GLY A 263 -13.52 10.90 -16.21
N GLN A 264 -14.22 10.01 -15.51
CA GLN A 264 -15.69 9.91 -15.47
C GLN A 264 -16.24 10.14 -14.05
N ALA A 265 -15.68 11.13 -13.35
CA ALA A 265 -15.91 11.37 -11.92
C ALA A 265 -17.41 11.39 -11.54
N GLU A 266 -18.26 11.98 -12.37
CA GLU A 266 -19.69 12.06 -12.07
C GLU A 266 -20.40 10.70 -12.18
N ASP A 267 -20.13 9.93 -13.23
CA ASP A 267 -20.79 8.63 -13.44
C ASP A 267 -20.33 7.60 -12.41
N TRP A 268 -19.05 7.60 -12.09
CA TRP A 268 -18.48 6.71 -11.10
C TRP A 268 -18.88 7.14 -9.67
N ALA A 269 -19.10 8.43 -9.41
CA ALA A 269 -19.69 8.89 -8.14
C ALA A 269 -21.12 8.38 -7.97
N LYS A 270 -21.92 8.29 -9.04
CA LYS A 270 -23.25 7.65 -9.00
C LYS A 270 -23.14 6.16 -8.68
N LEU A 271 -22.17 5.46 -9.26
CA LEU A 271 -21.90 4.06 -8.93
C LEU A 271 -21.54 3.90 -7.45
N LEU A 272 -20.63 4.73 -6.95
CA LEU A 272 -20.19 4.70 -5.55
C LEU A 272 -21.35 5.01 -4.59
N PHE A 273 -22.17 6.03 -4.90
CA PHE A 273 -23.36 6.36 -4.13
C PHE A 273 -24.31 5.15 -4.03
N ASN A 274 -24.60 4.50 -5.16
CA ASN A 274 -25.43 3.31 -5.19
C ASN A 274 -24.82 2.15 -4.40
N THR A 275 -23.51 1.94 -4.49
CA THR A 275 -22.77 0.94 -3.69
C THR A 275 -22.89 1.23 -2.19
N ILE A 276 -22.72 2.49 -1.78
CA ILE A 276 -22.84 2.90 -0.38
C ILE A 276 -24.26 2.63 0.13
N GLN A 277 -25.29 3.16 -0.54
CA GLN A 277 -26.68 3.08 -0.10
C GLN A 277 -27.21 1.65 -0.08
N ASN A 278 -26.83 0.83 -1.07
CA ASN A 278 -27.42 -0.49 -1.25
C ASN A 278 -26.62 -1.64 -0.65
N LYS A 279 -25.31 -1.46 -0.41
CA LYS A 279 -24.42 -2.49 0.14
C LYS A 279 -23.77 -2.04 1.45
N VAL A 280 -22.92 -1.02 1.41
CA VAL A 280 -22.08 -0.62 2.56
C VAL A 280 -22.90 -0.32 3.81
N LEU A 281 -24.00 0.45 3.67
CA LEU A 281 -24.88 0.78 4.80
C LEU A 281 -25.62 -0.43 5.38
N LYS A 282 -25.75 -1.52 4.61
CA LYS A 282 -26.48 -2.75 4.98
C LYS A 282 -25.57 -3.88 5.47
N TRP A 283 -24.25 -3.73 5.40
CA TRP A 283 -23.33 -4.70 5.99
C TRP A 283 -23.47 -4.74 7.51
N ASP A 284 -23.25 -5.93 8.07
CA ASP A 284 -23.23 -6.18 9.52
C ASP A 284 -22.16 -5.30 10.15
N ASP A 285 -22.54 -4.52 11.18
CA ASP A 285 -21.69 -3.54 11.84
C ASP A 285 -20.44 -4.16 12.47
N GLU A 286 -20.46 -5.47 12.76
CA GLU A 286 -19.31 -6.23 13.28
C GLU A 286 -18.32 -6.68 12.20
N THR A 287 -18.66 -6.51 10.91
CA THR A 287 -17.75 -6.84 9.80
C THR A 287 -16.49 -5.99 9.89
N ILE A 288 -15.33 -6.63 9.94
CA ILE A 288 -14.03 -5.97 10.01
C ILE A 288 -13.57 -5.59 8.60
N ILE A 289 -13.45 -4.30 8.35
CA ILE A 289 -13.00 -3.73 7.08
C ILE A 289 -11.48 -3.65 7.04
N LEU A 290 -10.91 -4.05 5.91
CA LEU A 290 -9.49 -4.13 5.62
C LEU A 290 -9.21 -3.41 4.29
N PRO A 291 -8.80 -2.14 4.30
CA PRO A 291 -8.70 -1.31 3.11
C PRO A 291 -7.46 -1.60 2.25
N GLY A 292 -7.48 -1.21 0.98
CA GLY A 292 -6.29 -1.27 0.11
C GLY A 292 -5.24 -0.22 0.46
N HIS A 293 -5.66 0.90 1.05
CA HIS A 293 -4.79 2.01 1.43
C HIS A 293 -5.16 2.61 2.80
N TYR A 294 -4.20 3.33 3.37
CA TYR A 294 -4.40 4.18 4.56
C TYR A 294 -3.78 5.57 4.31
N MET A 295 -4.18 6.54 5.12
CA MET A 295 -3.76 7.94 5.02
C MET A 295 -2.75 8.31 6.11
N ASP A 296 -2.98 7.83 7.33
CA ASP A 296 -2.15 8.13 8.50
C ASP A 296 -1.97 6.88 9.38
N TRP A 297 -0.81 6.73 9.98
CA TRP A 297 -0.54 5.64 10.93
C TRP A 297 -1.43 5.63 12.16
N LYS A 298 -2.09 6.75 12.50
CA LYS A 298 -3.11 6.82 13.55
C LYS A 298 -4.34 5.97 13.28
N GLU A 299 -4.54 5.54 12.03
CA GLU A 299 -5.61 4.60 11.67
C GLU A 299 -5.28 3.16 12.08
N ALA A 300 -4.01 2.86 12.35
CA ALA A 300 -3.58 1.54 12.77
C ALA A 300 -3.91 1.25 14.23
N ASP A 301 -4.24 -0.01 14.53
CA ASP A 301 -4.41 -0.48 15.91
C ASP A 301 -3.06 -0.69 16.63
N ASN A 302 -3.11 -1.20 17.86
CA ASN A 302 -1.91 -1.46 18.67
C ASN A 302 -0.99 -2.57 18.12
N ARG A 303 -1.46 -3.38 17.16
CA ARG A 303 -0.68 -4.37 16.42
C ARG A 303 -0.12 -3.78 15.13
N LEU A 304 -0.36 -2.49 14.88
CA LEU A 304 -0.11 -1.78 13.63
C LEU A 304 -1.01 -2.23 12.47
N ALA A 305 -2.08 -2.98 12.74
CA ALA A 305 -3.02 -3.40 11.70
C ALA A 305 -3.99 -2.26 11.35
N PHE A 306 -4.20 -2.04 10.06
CA PHE A 306 -5.24 -1.14 9.55
C PHE A 306 -6.54 -1.93 9.40
N ALA A 307 -7.36 -1.91 10.44
CA ALA A 307 -8.64 -2.60 10.48
C ALA A 307 -9.62 -1.91 11.42
N ALA A 308 -10.89 -1.81 11.03
CA ALA A 308 -11.96 -1.33 11.89
C ALA A 308 -13.30 -1.98 11.54
N SER A 309 -14.22 -2.07 12.49
CA SER A 309 -15.57 -2.56 12.19
C SER A 309 -16.31 -1.55 11.31
N ILE A 310 -17.18 -2.03 10.40
CA ILE A 310 -17.93 -1.13 9.53
C ILE A 310 -18.86 -0.22 10.34
N GLY A 311 -19.40 -0.69 11.48
CA GLY A 311 -20.14 0.17 12.40
C GLY A 311 -19.31 1.37 12.84
N LYS A 312 -18.04 1.14 13.21
CA LYS A 312 -17.13 2.23 13.61
C LYS A 312 -16.79 3.17 12.46
N ILE A 313 -16.58 2.63 11.26
CA ILE A 313 -16.29 3.41 10.06
C ILE A 313 -17.50 4.29 9.68
N LYS A 314 -18.73 3.77 9.79
CA LYS A 314 -19.97 4.55 9.57
C LYS A 314 -20.06 5.73 10.55
N GLU A 315 -19.69 5.54 11.82
CA GLU A 315 -19.64 6.62 12.82
C GLU A 315 -18.58 7.69 12.48
N ILE A 316 -17.34 7.26 12.22
CA ILE A 316 -16.21 8.15 11.92
C ILE A 316 -16.52 9.00 10.69
N ASN A 317 -17.12 8.40 9.67
CA ASN A 317 -17.42 9.03 8.39
C ASN A 317 -18.91 9.39 8.27
N ALA A 318 -19.60 9.67 9.38
CA ALA A 318 -21.02 9.98 9.37
C ALA A 318 -21.36 11.17 8.45
N GLY A 319 -20.45 12.13 8.30
CA GLY A 319 -20.60 13.25 7.36
C GLY A 319 -20.72 12.81 5.89
N ILE A 320 -20.12 11.67 5.51
CA ILE A 320 -20.18 11.09 4.17
C ILE A 320 -21.38 10.14 4.07
N TYR A 321 -21.50 9.21 5.01
CA TYR A 321 -22.51 8.14 4.97
C TYR A 321 -23.95 8.65 5.18
N ASN A 322 -24.14 9.82 5.80
CA ASN A 322 -25.46 10.44 5.96
C ASN A 322 -25.90 11.27 4.74
N ILE A 323 -25.06 11.41 3.70
CA ILE A 323 -25.46 12.04 2.45
C ILE A 323 -26.38 11.06 1.71
N ASN A 324 -27.69 11.35 1.74
CA ASN A 324 -28.73 10.51 1.13
C ASN A 324 -29.29 11.07 -0.19
N ASP A 325 -28.76 12.21 -0.65
CA ASP A 325 -29.08 12.81 -1.93
C ASP A 325 -27.89 12.63 -2.88
N GLU A 326 -28.13 12.00 -4.03
CA GLU A 326 -27.09 11.67 -5.01
C GLU A 326 -26.37 12.93 -5.52
N LYS A 327 -27.09 14.05 -5.73
CA LYS A 327 -26.47 15.28 -6.23
C LYS A 327 -25.54 15.89 -5.20
N LYS A 328 -25.96 15.97 -3.94
CA LYS A 328 -25.11 16.43 -2.84
C LYS A 328 -23.88 15.53 -2.65
N PHE A 329 -24.03 14.22 -2.86
CA PHE A 329 -22.89 13.31 -2.80
C PHE A 329 -21.88 13.58 -3.93
N ILE A 330 -22.36 13.79 -5.15
CA ILE A 330 -21.50 14.15 -6.29
C ILE A 330 -20.81 15.49 -6.05
N GLU A 331 -21.50 16.49 -5.50
CA GLU A 331 -20.92 17.78 -5.10
C GLU A 331 -19.82 17.58 -4.05
N TYR A 332 -20.11 16.81 -2.99
CA TYR A 332 -19.11 16.45 -1.98
C TYR A 332 -17.88 15.80 -2.60
N ILE A 333 -18.05 14.82 -3.48
CA ILE A 333 -16.90 14.21 -4.18
C ILE A 333 -16.11 15.29 -4.91
N LYS A 334 -16.78 16.12 -5.74
CA LYS A 334 -16.12 17.15 -6.56
C LYS A 334 -15.33 18.16 -5.73
N GLU A 335 -15.83 18.57 -4.58
CA GLU A 335 -15.17 19.49 -3.65
C GLU A 335 -13.94 18.89 -2.96
N ASN A 336 -13.89 17.56 -2.85
CA ASN A 336 -12.85 16.82 -2.14
C ASN A 336 -11.92 16.04 -3.09
N MET A 337 -11.95 16.35 -4.39
CA MET A 337 -11.01 15.79 -5.37
C MET A 337 -9.66 16.52 -5.34
N ARG A 338 -8.59 15.76 -5.54
CA ARG A 338 -7.24 16.28 -5.77
C ARG A 338 -6.84 16.03 -7.23
N PRO A 339 -5.96 16.86 -7.82
CA PRO A 339 -5.38 16.58 -9.12
C PRO A 339 -4.72 15.20 -9.15
N GLN A 340 -4.97 14.44 -10.22
CA GLN A 340 -4.35 13.13 -10.40
C GLN A 340 -2.90 13.28 -10.88
N PRO A 341 -1.96 12.48 -10.35
CA PRO A 341 -0.64 12.36 -10.92
C PRO A 341 -0.70 11.82 -12.36
N GLU A 342 0.12 12.35 -13.26
CA GLU A 342 0.16 11.92 -14.67
C GLU A 342 0.58 10.44 -14.80
N GLU A 343 1.36 9.96 -13.84
CA GLU A 343 1.87 8.60 -13.75
C GLU A 343 0.77 7.55 -13.63
N TYR A 344 -0.40 7.91 -13.07
CA TYR A 344 -1.46 6.94 -12.77
C TYR A 344 -2.05 6.32 -14.04
N ALA A 345 -2.20 7.12 -15.11
CA ALA A 345 -2.65 6.60 -16.40
C ALA A 345 -1.66 5.55 -16.93
N LYS A 346 -0.34 5.83 -16.79
CA LYS A 346 0.71 4.93 -17.23
C LYS A 346 0.75 3.62 -16.44
N ILE A 347 0.59 3.71 -15.12
CA ILE A 347 0.52 2.55 -14.22
C ILE A 347 -0.67 1.65 -14.60
N ARG A 348 -1.86 2.20 -14.87
CA ARG A 348 -3.03 1.43 -15.30
C ARG A 348 -2.81 0.70 -16.63
N GLU A 349 -2.09 1.30 -17.58
CA GLU A 349 -1.70 0.63 -18.82
C GLU A 349 -0.75 -0.54 -18.55
N ILE A 350 0.26 -0.34 -17.70
CA ILE A 350 1.24 -1.36 -17.34
C ILE A 350 0.56 -2.52 -16.60
N ASN A 351 -0.31 -2.23 -15.62
CA ASN A 351 -1.07 -3.24 -14.87
C ASN A 351 -2.05 -4.03 -15.74
N ALA A 352 -2.41 -3.51 -16.91
CA ALA A 352 -3.19 -4.23 -17.94
C ALA A 352 -2.29 -4.88 -19.01
N ASN A 353 -0.96 -4.80 -18.88
CA ASN A 353 0.02 -5.24 -19.88
C ASN A 353 -0.21 -4.60 -21.27
N LEU A 354 -0.78 -3.40 -21.31
CA LEU A 354 -0.99 -2.57 -22.50
C LEU A 354 0.25 -1.73 -22.84
N ALA A 355 1.10 -1.48 -21.83
CA ALA A 355 2.39 -0.85 -21.98
C ALA A 355 3.46 -1.69 -21.27
N GLN A 356 4.69 -1.62 -21.79
CA GLN A 356 5.88 -2.18 -21.16
C GLN A 356 6.75 -1.05 -20.61
N ALA A 357 7.48 -1.34 -19.54
CA ALA A 357 8.47 -0.46 -18.95
C ALA A 357 9.63 -1.32 -18.42
N ASP A 358 10.83 -0.77 -18.40
CA ASP A 358 11.96 -1.43 -17.74
C ASP A 358 11.85 -1.36 -16.21
N ASP A 359 12.65 -2.16 -15.52
CA ASP A 359 12.59 -2.26 -14.05
C ASP A 359 12.81 -0.92 -13.36
N GLU A 360 13.69 -0.07 -13.90
CA GLU A 360 13.98 1.25 -13.36
C GLU A 360 12.78 2.20 -13.48
N THR A 361 12.11 2.20 -14.63
CA THR A 361 10.88 2.98 -14.85
C THR A 361 9.75 2.46 -13.96
N LEU A 362 9.59 1.14 -13.84
CA LEU A 362 8.61 0.54 -12.95
C LEU A 362 8.88 0.95 -11.50
N ASP A 363 10.14 0.93 -11.05
CA ASP A 363 10.50 1.40 -9.71
C ASP A 363 10.14 2.87 -9.50
N ILE A 364 10.37 3.74 -10.50
CA ILE A 364 10.03 5.16 -10.39
C ILE A 364 8.51 5.35 -10.26
N LEU A 365 7.74 4.67 -11.10
CA LEU A 365 6.28 4.74 -11.09
C LEU A 365 5.67 4.19 -9.79
N ASP A 366 6.31 3.21 -9.18
CA ASP A 366 5.81 2.54 -7.98
C ASP A 366 6.10 3.32 -6.68
N LEU A 367 6.96 4.35 -6.73
CA LEU A 367 7.32 5.19 -5.58
C LEU A 367 6.31 6.32 -5.31
N GLY A 368 6.39 6.88 -4.10
CA GLY A 368 5.50 7.95 -3.64
C GLY A 368 4.22 7.41 -3.00
N LYS A 369 3.58 8.21 -2.16
CA LYS A 369 2.36 7.82 -1.45
C LYS A 369 1.14 7.68 -2.37
N ASN A 370 0.17 6.86 -1.96
CA ASN A 370 -1.14 6.80 -2.60
C ASN A 370 -1.92 8.11 -2.40
N GLU A 371 -2.81 8.40 -3.35
CA GLU A 371 -3.77 9.51 -3.27
C GLU A 371 -5.18 8.98 -3.59
N CYS A 372 -5.57 7.81 -3.08
CA CYS A 372 -6.81 7.12 -3.51
C CYS A 372 -8.08 7.51 -2.73
N ALA A 373 -7.98 8.23 -1.61
CA ALA A 373 -9.11 8.64 -0.77
C ALA A 373 -9.70 10.02 -1.10
N ALA A 374 -11.01 10.16 -0.85
CA ALA A 374 -11.76 11.43 -0.89
C ALA A 374 -11.82 12.02 0.52
N SER A 375 -10.85 12.84 0.90
CA SER A 375 -10.83 13.49 2.22
C SER A 375 -10.98 15.00 2.09
N ALA A 376 -11.86 15.61 2.90
CA ALA A 376 -11.86 17.04 3.13
C ALA A 376 -10.56 17.47 3.80
N SER A 377 -9.90 18.46 3.21
CA SER A 377 -8.71 19.14 3.75
C SER A 377 -8.98 19.79 5.10
#